data_AF-A0A059EZT0-F1
#
_entry.id   AF-A0A059EZT0-F1
#
_cell.length_a   1.000
_cell.length_b   1.000
_cell.length_c   1.000
_cell.angle_alpha   90.00
_cell.angle_beta   90.00
_cell.angle_gamma   90.00
#
_symmetry.space_group_name_H-M   'P 1'
#
loop_
_entity.id
_entity.type
_entity.pdbx_description
1 polymer ?
#
loop_
_entity_poly.entity_id
_entity_poly.type
_entity_poly.pdbx_seq_one_letter_code
_entity_poly.pdbx_strand_id
1 'polypeptide(L)'
;MTKELINLEKNIFCLNNLDLLHFLMDYKLLKNEFACIYCKILCAFRNYKKSPDEYGWRCLNKDCKKYKFYYSIRKESFFEGFSCNIREIIKILIKYVSRQPRYSIKSSVDVSNSLLVKVLNKLLNLIPVTDFSANKLGSPLNIVQIDETMLNFKVKSH
;
A
#
# COMPACT_ATOMS: atom_id res chain seq x y z
N MET A 1 -16.30 -0.13 11.07
CA MET A 1 -15.27 0.31 10.09
C MET A 1 -14.25 1.30 10.65
N THR A 2 -14.63 2.48 11.20
CA THR A 2 -13.64 3.47 11.67
C THR A 2 -12.81 3.00 12.88
N LYS A 3 -13.40 2.34 13.89
CA LYS A 3 -12.66 1.87 15.08
C LYS A 3 -11.63 0.78 14.76
N GLU A 4 -11.96 -0.15 13.85
CA GLU A 4 -11.07 -1.25 13.46
C GLU A 4 -9.86 -0.75 12.67
N LEU A 5 -10.07 0.20 11.74
CA LEU A 5 -8.99 0.84 10.98
C LEU A 5 -8.06 1.65 11.88
N ILE A 6 -8.59 2.36 12.88
CA ILE A 6 -7.78 3.09 13.87
C ILE A 6 -6.96 2.11 14.71
N ASN A 7 -7.52 0.96 15.07
CA ASN A 7 -6.81 -0.07 15.83
C ASN A 7 -5.70 -0.72 14.98
N LEU A 8 -5.99 -0.99 13.71
CA LEU A 8 -5.03 -1.49 12.73
C LEU A 8 -3.88 -0.50 12.52
N GLU A 9 -4.19 0.79 12.38
CA GLU A 9 -3.21 1.88 12.25
C GLU A 9 -2.25 1.90 13.45
N LYS A 10 -2.79 1.89 14.68
CA LYS A 10 -1.99 1.85 15.91
C LYS A 10 -1.12 0.59 16.01
N ASN A 11 -1.70 -0.57 15.75
CA ASN A 11 -0.98 -1.84 15.85
C ASN A 11 0.18 -1.88 14.84
N ILE A 12 -0.07 -1.56 13.57
CA ILE A 12 0.96 -1.56 12.52
C ILE A 12 2.06 -0.53 12.80
N PHE A 13 1.73 0.62 13.38
CA PHE A 13 2.74 1.64 13.69
C PHE A 13 3.67 1.27 14.83
N CYS A 14 3.22 0.44 15.77
CA CYS A 14 4.02 0.00 16.92
C CYS A 14 4.87 -1.25 16.64
N LEU A 15 4.56 -2.02 15.59
CA LEU A 15 5.37 -3.20 15.23
C LEU A 15 6.81 -2.79 14.85
N ASN A 16 7.80 -3.58 15.23
CA ASN A 16 9.14 -3.46 14.65
C ASN A 16 9.12 -3.87 13.16
N ASN A 17 10.21 -3.65 12.43
CA ASN A 17 10.23 -3.95 11.00
C ASN A 17 10.06 -5.45 10.71
N LEU A 18 10.64 -6.32 11.52
CA LEU A 18 10.53 -7.77 11.33
C LEU A 18 9.09 -8.26 11.50
N ASP A 19 8.44 -7.85 12.59
CA ASP A 19 7.05 -8.21 12.89
C ASP A 19 6.09 -7.66 11.84
N LEU A 20 6.35 -6.45 11.33
CA LEU A 20 5.59 -5.89 10.22
C LEU A 20 5.73 -6.75 8.95
N LEU A 21 6.93 -7.22 8.64
CA LEU A 21 7.14 -8.08 7.47
C LEU A 21 6.47 -9.45 7.63
N HIS A 22 6.55 -10.06 8.82
CA HIS A 22 5.83 -11.31 9.11
C HIS A 22 4.32 -11.12 9.04
N PHE A 23 3.78 -10.03 9.59
CA PHE A 23 2.38 -9.69 9.42
C PHE A 23 1.99 -9.62 7.93
N LEU A 24 2.79 -8.97 7.09
CA LEU A 24 2.49 -8.90 5.64
C LEU A 24 2.59 -10.24 4.92
N MET A 25 3.49 -11.12 5.37
CA MET A 25 3.62 -12.50 4.90
C MET A 25 2.39 -13.33 5.27
N ASP A 26 1.92 -13.24 6.52
CA ASP A 26 0.75 -13.98 7.01
C ASP A 26 -0.52 -13.59 6.23
N TYR A 27 -0.66 -12.31 5.88
CA TYR A 27 -1.76 -11.80 5.06
C TYR A 27 -1.53 -11.97 3.55
N LYS A 28 -0.46 -12.68 3.14
CA LYS A 28 -0.11 -12.96 1.73
C LYS A 28 0.09 -11.71 0.88
N LEU A 29 0.42 -10.58 1.52
CA LEU A 29 0.78 -9.33 0.85
C LEU A 29 2.27 -9.33 0.43
N LEU A 30 3.07 -10.16 1.10
CA LEU A 30 4.42 -10.56 0.71
C LEU A 30 4.49 -12.08 0.57
N LYS A 31 5.48 -12.57 -0.16
CA LYS A 31 5.75 -14.01 -0.24
C LYS A 31 6.39 -14.51 1.05
N ASN A 32 6.00 -15.70 1.48
CA ASN A 32 6.60 -16.38 2.65
C ASN A 32 7.86 -17.14 2.28
N GLU A 33 8.01 -17.47 0.99
CA GLU A 33 9.13 -18.20 0.45
C GLU A 33 9.54 -17.59 -0.89
N PHE A 34 10.83 -17.67 -1.21
CA PHE A 34 11.36 -17.15 -2.45
C PHE A 34 12.40 -18.10 -3.02
N ALA A 35 12.18 -18.62 -4.22
CA ALA A 35 13.18 -19.39 -4.95
C ALA A 35 14.13 -18.46 -5.72
N CYS A 36 15.43 -18.72 -5.65
CA CYS A 36 16.42 -17.98 -6.42
C CYS A 36 16.10 -18.06 -7.92
N ILE A 37 16.07 -16.93 -8.61
CA ILE A 37 15.73 -16.85 -10.04
C ILE A 37 16.66 -17.73 -10.91
N TYR A 38 17.91 -17.91 -10.48
CA TYR A 38 18.95 -18.63 -11.23
C TYR A 38 19.02 -20.11 -10.89
N CYS A 39 19.16 -20.48 -9.62
CA CYS A 39 19.32 -21.89 -9.23
C CYS A 39 18.04 -22.56 -8.73
N LYS A 40 16.92 -21.84 -8.67
CA LYS A 40 15.58 -22.30 -8.25
C LYS A 40 15.48 -22.89 -6.83
N ILE A 41 16.58 -22.91 -6.07
CA ILE A 41 16.60 -23.29 -4.66
C ILE A 41 16.05 -22.14 -3.81
N LEU A 42 15.35 -22.50 -2.73
CA LEU A 42 14.81 -21.56 -1.74
C LEU A 42 15.92 -20.69 -1.13
N CYS A 43 15.67 -19.39 -1.14
CA CYS A 43 16.50 -18.40 -0.49
C CYS A 43 16.15 -18.31 1.00
N ALA A 44 17.14 -17.97 1.83
CA ALA A 44 16.93 -17.71 3.24
C ALA A 44 16.50 -16.25 3.47
N PHE A 45 15.49 -16.03 4.32
CA PHE A 45 15.14 -14.70 4.80
C PHE A 45 16.22 -14.19 5.76
N ARG A 46 16.88 -13.07 5.45
CA ARG A 46 18.02 -12.56 6.23
C ARG A 46 18.04 -11.03 6.26
N ASN A 47 18.69 -10.49 7.30
CA ASN A 47 18.95 -9.06 7.42
C ASN A 47 19.76 -8.57 6.21
N TYR A 48 19.33 -7.43 5.68
CA TYR A 48 19.94 -6.73 4.57
C TYR A 48 19.83 -5.22 4.78
N LYS A 49 20.84 -4.63 5.44
CA LYS A 49 20.86 -3.20 5.81
C LYS A 49 20.74 -2.22 4.63
N LYS A 50 21.05 -2.66 3.40
CA LYS A 50 20.90 -1.81 2.20
C LYS A 50 19.45 -1.77 1.68
N SER A 51 18.59 -2.68 2.15
CA SER A 51 17.16 -2.65 1.86
C SER A 51 16.49 -1.56 2.70
N PRO A 52 15.54 -0.79 2.14
CA PRO A 52 14.70 0.11 2.93
C PRO A 52 13.93 -0.61 4.05
N ASP A 53 13.67 -1.91 3.88
CA ASP A 53 12.96 -2.75 4.87
C ASP A 53 13.89 -3.52 5.79
N GLU A 54 15.22 -3.33 5.68
CA GLU A 54 16.24 -4.00 6.49
C GLU A 54 16.35 -5.53 6.31
N TYR A 55 15.52 -6.14 5.47
CA TYR A 55 15.50 -7.57 5.18
C TYR A 55 15.52 -7.87 3.67
N GLY A 56 15.93 -9.10 3.32
CA GLY A 56 16.04 -9.59 1.95
C GLY A 56 16.11 -11.11 1.87
N TRP A 57 15.81 -11.65 0.69
CA TRP A 57 15.97 -13.07 0.38
C TRP A 57 17.38 -13.35 -0.09
N ARG A 58 18.16 -14.11 0.68
CA ARG A 58 19.55 -14.42 0.38
C ARG A 58 19.71 -15.81 -0.22
N CYS A 59 20.31 -15.91 -1.40
CA CYS A 59 20.67 -17.20 -1.98
C CYS A 59 21.85 -17.81 -1.21
N LEU A 60 21.69 -19.04 -0.70
CA LEU A 60 22.73 -19.76 0.03
C LEU A 60 23.28 -20.99 -0.71
N ASN A 61 22.82 -21.23 -1.94
CA ASN A 61 23.38 -22.30 -2.77
C ASN A 61 24.78 -21.90 -3.28
N LYS A 62 25.81 -22.67 -2.89
CA LYS A 62 27.21 -22.42 -3.28
C LYS A 62 27.45 -22.57 -4.77
N ASP A 63 26.69 -23.46 -5.43
CA ASP A 63 26.82 -23.73 -6.87
C ASP A 63 26.06 -22.69 -7.73
N CYS A 64 25.37 -21.75 -7.09
CA CYS A 64 24.64 -20.70 -7.79
C CYS A 64 25.57 -19.56 -8.20
N LYS A 65 25.44 -19.11 -9.47
CA LYS A 65 26.08 -17.87 -9.97
C LYS A 65 25.77 -16.63 -9.13
N LYS A 66 24.68 -16.65 -8.36
CA LYS A 66 24.24 -15.61 -7.43
C LYS A 66 24.36 -16.04 -5.97
N TYR A 67 25.32 -16.89 -5.61
CA TYR A 67 25.59 -17.24 -4.22
C TYR A 67 25.78 -15.98 -3.35
N LYS A 68 25.16 -15.97 -2.16
CA LYS A 68 25.11 -14.86 -1.20
C LYS A 68 24.43 -13.58 -1.70
N PHE A 69 23.90 -13.56 -2.92
CA PHE A 69 23.15 -12.41 -3.45
C PHE A 69 21.82 -12.24 -2.73
N TYR A 70 21.36 -10.99 -2.62
CA TYR A 70 20.11 -10.61 -1.98
C TYR A 70 19.07 -10.21 -3.03
N TYR A 71 17.87 -10.75 -2.91
CA TYR A 71 16.68 -10.32 -3.63
C TYR A 71 15.77 -9.53 -2.68
N SER A 72 15.03 -8.58 -3.25
CA SER A 72 14.04 -7.80 -2.50
C SER A 72 12.92 -8.70 -2.00
N ILE A 73 12.48 -8.49 -0.76
CA ILE A 73 11.30 -9.14 -0.19
C ILE A 73 10.01 -8.74 -0.92
N ARG A 74 10.05 -7.61 -1.65
CA ARG A 74 8.92 -7.02 -2.37
C ARG A 74 8.69 -7.62 -3.75
N LYS A 75 9.54 -8.56 -4.18
CA LYS A 75 9.50 -9.08 -5.53
C LYS A 75 8.15 -9.76 -5.79
N GLU A 76 7.52 -9.42 -6.91
CA GLU A 76 6.20 -9.91 -7.32
C GLU A 76 5.09 -9.58 -6.31
N SER A 77 5.17 -8.42 -5.66
CA SER A 77 4.11 -7.92 -4.79
C SER A 77 3.71 -6.49 -5.15
N PHE A 78 2.63 -6.00 -4.52
CA PHE A 78 2.22 -4.60 -4.62
C PHE A 78 3.38 -3.65 -4.27
N PHE A 79 4.29 -4.04 -3.38
CA PHE A 79 5.36 -3.17 -2.91
C PHE A 79 6.56 -3.09 -3.88
N GLU A 80 6.57 -3.86 -4.97
CA GLU A 80 7.66 -3.82 -5.94
C GLU A 80 7.81 -2.44 -6.60
N GLY A 81 9.05 -1.95 -6.71
CA GLY A 81 9.39 -0.71 -7.40
C GLY A 81 9.33 0.56 -6.55
N PHE A 82 8.88 0.48 -5.30
CA PHE A 82 8.97 1.61 -4.36
C PHE A 82 10.36 1.68 -3.71
N SER A 83 10.89 2.90 -3.56
CA SER A 83 12.21 3.18 -2.98
C SER A 83 12.19 3.43 -1.47
N CYS A 84 11.02 3.73 -0.90
CA CYS A 84 10.82 4.02 0.51
C CYS A 84 10.55 2.76 1.34
N ASN A 85 10.50 2.86 2.67
CA ASN A 85 10.16 1.74 3.57
C ASN A 85 8.69 1.29 3.37
N ILE A 86 8.43 -0.02 3.46
CA ILE A 86 7.07 -0.59 3.32
C ILE A 86 6.06 0.05 4.28
N ARG A 87 6.50 0.40 5.49
CA ARG A 87 5.67 1.02 6.51
C ARG A 87 5.04 2.32 6.00
N GLU A 88 5.81 3.16 5.32
CA GLU A 88 5.31 4.43 4.75
C GLU A 88 4.21 4.18 3.73
N ILE A 89 4.39 3.19 2.86
CA ILE A 89 3.41 2.79 1.85
C ILE A 89 2.11 2.35 2.54
N ILE A 90 2.21 1.53 3.59
CA ILE A 90 1.06 1.08 4.36
C ILE A 90 0.37 2.25 5.08
N LYS A 91 1.12 3.21 5.64
CA LYS A 91 0.51 4.41 6.26
C LYS A 91 -0.35 5.17 5.24
N ILE A 92 0.17 5.37 4.03
CA ILE A 92 -0.55 6.04 2.94
C ILE A 92 -1.85 5.28 2.62
N LEU A 93 -1.76 3.96 2.45
CA LEU A 93 -2.92 3.12 2.12
C LEU A 93 -3.99 3.16 3.21
N ILE A 94 -3.60 3.00 4.49
CA ILE A 94 -4.55 3.04 5.62
C ILE A 94 -5.26 4.39 5.69
N LYS A 95 -4.52 5.49 5.57
CA LYS A 95 -5.10 6.84 5.62
C LYS A 95 -6.04 7.11 4.44
N TYR A 96 -5.68 6.63 3.26
CA TYR A 96 -6.51 6.73 2.07
C TYR A 96 -7.82 5.94 2.23
N VAL A 97 -7.74 4.68 2.68
CA VAL A 97 -8.92 3.83 2.94
C VAL A 97 -9.79 4.40 4.07
N SER A 98 -9.17 5.08 5.05
CA SER A 98 -9.87 5.82 6.11
C SER A 98 -10.52 7.12 5.63
N ARG A 99 -10.56 7.36 4.31
CA ARG A 99 -11.17 8.53 3.65
C ARG A 99 -10.57 9.87 4.10
N GLN A 100 -9.30 9.88 4.51
CA GLN A 100 -8.61 11.13 4.79
C GLN A 100 -8.35 11.89 3.48
N PRO A 101 -8.57 13.22 3.46
CA PRO A 101 -8.25 14.03 2.29
C PRO A 101 -6.76 13.94 1.93
N ARG A 102 -6.43 13.90 0.63
CA ARG A 102 -5.03 13.73 0.16
C ARG A 102 -4.05 14.74 0.76
N TYR A 103 -4.47 15.99 0.96
CA TYR A 103 -3.64 17.03 1.60
C TYR A 103 -3.31 16.69 3.06
N SER A 104 -4.26 16.09 3.78
CA SER A 104 -4.10 15.65 5.18
C SER A 104 -3.23 14.41 5.30
N ILE A 105 -3.29 13.51 4.32
CA ILE A 105 -2.38 12.35 4.23
C ILE A 105 -0.94 12.85 4.04
N LYS A 106 -0.74 13.79 3.13
CA LYS A 106 0.59 14.38 2.86
C LYS A 106 1.19 14.99 4.14
N SER A 107 0.41 15.81 4.85
CA SER A 107 0.89 16.48 6.07
C SER A 107 1.17 15.51 7.22
N SER A 108 0.56 14.32 7.23
CA SER A 108 0.65 13.36 8.34
C SER A 108 1.67 12.24 8.15
N VAL A 109 2.18 12.01 6.93
CA VAL A 109 3.06 10.88 6.61
C VAL A 109 4.51 11.29 6.31
N ASP A 110 4.83 12.59 6.28
CA ASP A 110 6.18 13.12 5.97
C ASP A 110 6.83 12.44 4.75
N VAL A 111 6.05 12.31 3.68
CA VAL A 111 6.46 11.66 2.43
C VAL A 111 6.40 12.64 1.26
N SER A 112 7.24 12.39 0.26
CA SER A 112 7.21 13.15 -0.99
C SER A 112 5.86 13.01 -1.70
N ASN A 113 5.41 14.09 -2.34
CA ASN A 113 4.20 14.09 -3.16
C ASN A 113 4.25 13.05 -4.27
N SER A 114 5.42 12.83 -4.86
CA SER A 114 5.61 11.84 -5.92
C SER A 114 5.38 10.41 -5.43
N LEU A 115 5.79 10.09 -4.19
CA LEU A 115 5.51 8.80 -3.58
C LEU A 115 4.02 8.62 -3.31
N LEU A 116 3.36 9.62 -2.71
CA LEU A 116 1.92 9.58 -2.45
C LEU A 116 1.12 9.28 -3.74
N VAL A 117 1.40 10.03 -4.81
CA VAL A 117 0.75 9.84 -6.11
C VAL A 117 1.04 8.45 -6.69
N LYS A 118 2.30 7.97 -6.63
CA LYS A 118 2.67 6.63 -7.12
C LYS A 118 1.91 5.52 -6.38
N VAL A 119 1.83 5.59 -5.05
CA VAL A 119 1.13 4.58 -4.25
C VAL A 119 -0.36 4.56 -4.58
N LEU A 120 -1.00 5.73 -4.62
CA LEU A 120 -2.43 5.84 -4.92
C LEU A 120 -2.75 5.40 -6.35
N ASN A 121 -1.95 5.80 -7.34
CA ASN A 121 -2.17 5.37 -8.73
C ASN A 121 -2.00 3.86 -8.88
N LYS A 122 -1.00 3.27 -8.21
CA LYS A 122 -0.82 1.80 -8.22
C LYS A 122 -2.03 1.10 -7.61
N LEU A 123 -2.62 1.64 -6.55
CA LEU A 123 -3.86 1.11 -5.97
C LEU A 123 -5.05 1.27 -6.91
N LEU A 124 -5.27 2.47 -7.47
CA LEU A 124 -6.40 2.76 -8.36
C LEU A 124 -6.37 1.90 -9.63
N ASN A 125 -5.18 1.62 -10.17
CA ASN A 125 -5.03 0.74 -11.34
C ASN A 125 -5.40 -0.73 -11.05
N LEU A 126 -5.46 -1.13 -9.78
CA LEU A 126 -5.94 -2.46 -9.39
C LEU A 126 -7.46 -2.50 -9.19
N ILE A 127 -8.09 -1.34 -9.00
CA ILE A 127 -9.54 -1.25 -8.86
C ILE A 127 -10.13 -1.30 -10.27
N PRO A 128 -11.06 -2.22 -10.57
CA PRO A 128 -11.70 -2.26 -11.86
C PRO A 128 -12.44 -0.95 -12.14
N VAL A 129 -12.50 -0.55 -13.41
CA VAL A 129 -13.29 0.62 -13.81
C VAL A 129 -14.72 0.40 -13.34
N THR A 130 -15.19 1.31 -12.49
CA THR A 130 -16.57 1.34 -12.04
C THR A 130 -17.48 1.61 -13.23
N ASP A 131 -18.27 0.62 -13.62
CA ASP A 131 -19.33 0.82 -14.60
C ASP A 131 -20.56 1.44 -13.93
N PHE A 132 -20.80 2.72 -14.21
CA PHE A 132 -21.97 3.44 -13.73
C PHE A 132 -23.13 3.40 -14.74
N SER A 133 -23.05 2.58 -15.80
CA SER A 133 -24.11 2.43 -16.81
C SER A 133 -25.48 2.14 -16.19
N ALA A 134 -25.51 1.36 -15.10
CA ALA A 134 -26.70 1.01 -14.34
C ALA A 134 -27.03 2.00 -13.19
N ASN A 135 -26.09 2.86 -12.79
CA ASN A 135 -26.23 3.82 -11.68
C ASN A 135 -26.57 5.22 -12.19
N LYS A 136 -27.48 5.33 -13.16
CA LYS A 136 -27.96 6.63 -13.64
C LYS A 136 -28.90 7.23 -12.61
N LEU A 137 -28.61 8.48 -12.20
CA LEU A 137 -29.58 9.31 -11.50
C LEU A 137 -30.69 9.66 -12.49
N GLY A 138 -31.84 9.02 -12.30
CA GLY A 138 -32.97 9.12 -13.22
C GLY A 138 -33.01 7.95 -14.21
N SER A 139 -34.19 7.35 -14.35
CA SER A 139 -34.55 6.45 -15.45
C SER A 139 -35.35 7.24 -16.49
N PRO A 140 -35.62 6.67 -17.67
CA PRO A 140 -36.68 7.20 -18.53
C PRO A 140 -37.96 7.37 -17.67
N LEU A 141 -38.59 8.55 -17.73
CA LEU A 141 -39.75 8.99 -16.93
C LEU A 141 -39.49 9.47 -15.49
N ASN A 142 -38.26 9.42 -14.98
CA ASN A 142 -37.94 9.94 -13.64
C ASN A 142 -37.10 11.22 -13.72
N ILE A 143 -37.66 12.34 -13.27
CA ILE A 143 -36.96 13.62 -13.13
C ILE A 143 -36.27 13.64 -11.77
N VAL A 144 -34.95 13.78 -11.76
CA VAL A 144 -34.18 14.02 -10.55
C VAL A 144 -33.94 15.52 -10.44
N GLN A 145 -34.55 16.14 -9.44
CA GLN A 145 -34.33 17.55 -9.11
C GLN A 145 -33.28 17.64 -8.00
N ILE A 146 -32.18 18.34 -8.27
CA ILE A 146 -31.13 18.62 -7.29
C ILE A 146 -31.42 20.01 -6.72
N ASP A 147 -31.66 20.10 -5.42
CA ASP A 147 -31.85 21.38 -4.73
C ASP A 147 -30.48 22.02 -4.44
N GLU A 148 -30.14 23.04 -5.22
CA GLU A 148 -28.87 23.77 -5.09
C GLU A 148 -28.82 24.65 -3.83
N THR A 149 -29.94 24.93 -3.17
CA THR A 149 -29.97 25.83 -2.00
C THR A 149 -29.25 25.25 -0.77
N MET A 150 -29.11 23.92 -0.73
CA MET A 150 -28.38 23.17 0.31
C MET A 150 -26.88 22.99 -0.01
N LEU A 151 -26.41 23.37 -1.20
CA LEU A 151 -24.99 23.38 -1.59
C LEU A 151 -24.28 24.71 -1.28
N ASN A 152 -24.93 25.58 -0.52
CA ASN A 152 -24.32 26.79 0.03
C ASN A 152 -23.24 26.45 1.05
N PHE A 153 -22.00 26.28 0.58
CA PHE A 153 -20.81 26.41 1.41
C PHE A 153 -20.73 27.87 1.89
N LYS A 154 -21.51 28.23 2.91
CA LYS A 154 -21.26 29.45 3.66
C LYS A 154 -19.91 29.30 4.34
N VAL A 155 -18.87 29.87 3.73
CA VAL A 155 -17.62 30.18 4.42
C VAL A 155 -18.01 31.10 5.58
N LYS A 156 -18.05 30.56 6.80
CA LYS A 156 -18.14 31.40 8.00
C LYS A 156 -16.75 32.02 8.18
N SER A 157 -16.61 33.26 7.73
CA SER A 157 -15.49 34.12 8.10
C SER A 157 -15.58 34.41 9.60
N HIS A 158 -14.60 33.91 10.36
CA HIS A 158 -14.26 34.36 11.70
C HIS A 158 -12.75 34.54 11.79
#